data_AF-A0A954BI40-F1
#
_entry.id   AF-A0A954BI40-F1
#
_cell.length_a   1.000
_cell.length_b   1.000
_cell.length_c   1.000
_cell.angle_alpha   90.00
_cell.angle_beta   90.00
_cell.angle_gamma   90.00
#
_symmetry.space_group_name_H-M   'P 1'
#
loop_
_entity.id
_entity.type
_entity.pdbx_description
1 polymer ?
#
loop_
_entity_poly.entity_id
_entity_poly.type
_entity_poly.pdbx_seq_one_letter_code
_entity_poly.pdbx_strand_id
1 'polypeptide(L)'
;MQRSVKAGLLGMALALAPFAGLAGRAMATAPAAEAAPATDIDAALDAFLSAEGDQLILLPNRLDKSKLDFSMDSLHEIDRWLQAIHTVNRLDAGDGKAGEILTIDGRGDNSIMFAGLYLGEVVRLNAHQDWMWQPFDAFVANNPGHAQALRGEAGFDTYVLVSPQGVATPMNSALKRILNGQIDSLHYVATFLSEPVDLSKALSGQDFAPLTEDPALPSN
;
A
#
# COMPACT_ATOMS: atom_id res chain seq x y z
N MET A 1 -5.74 36.55 -19.76
CA MET A 1 -4.36 36.28 -19.32
C MET A 1 -4.31 34.83 -18.83
N GLN A 2 -3.76 33.95 -19.66
CA GLN A 2 -3.56 32.53 -19.33
C GLN A 2 -2.50 32.40 -18.23
N ARG A 3 -2.74 31.56 -17.23
CA ARG A 3 -1.67 31.01 -16.38
C ARG A 3 -1.72 29.50 -16.45
N SER A 4 -0.62 28.99 -16.99
CA SER A 4 -0.28 27.61 -17.28
C SER A 4 -0.31 26.75 -16.01
N VAL A 5 -1.06 25.65 -16.04
CA VAL A 5 -0.98 24.57 -15.06
C VAL A 5 0.17 23.67 -15.52
N LYS A 6 1.33 23.83 -14.89
CA LYS A 6 2.42 22.84 -15.02
C LYS A 6 1.98 21.59 -14.26
N ALA A 7 1.64 20.54 -15.01
CA ALA A 7 1.54 19.19 -14.51
C ALA A 7 2.93 18.77 -14.01
N GLY A 8 3.13 18.81 -12.70
CA GLY A 8 4.27 18.17 -12.04
C GLY A 8 3.93 16.71 -11.83
N LEU A 9 4.72 15.81 -12.42
CA LEU A 9 4.77 14.40 -12.05
C LEU A 9 4.96 14.33 -10.52
N LEU A 10 3.92 13.86 -9.81
CA LEU A 10 4.05 13.50 -8.40
C LEU A 10 4.59 12.07 -8.37
N GLY A 11 5.87 11.95 -7.99
CA GLY A 11 6.52 10.68 -7.76
C GLY A 11 5.78 9.88 -6.69
N MET A 12 5.50 8.63 -7.01
CA MET A 12 4.89 7.62 -6.15
C MET A 12 5.82 7.36 -4.96
N ALA A 13 5.52 7.92 -3.79
CA ALA A 13 6.15 7.51 -2.54
C ALA A 13 5.45 6.23 -2.06
N LEU A 14 5.94 5.08 -2.53
CA LEU A 14 5.82 3.84 -1.76
C LEU A 14 6.90 3.91 -0.68
N ALA A 15 6.50 3.96 0.59
CA ALA A 15 7.45 3.83 1.69
C ALA A 15 7.89 2.37 1.84
N LEU A 16 8.68 1.87 0.88
CA LEU A 16 9.59 0.76 1.18
C LEU A 16 10.77 1.37 1.92
N ALA A 17 10.81 1.18 3.24
CA ALA A 17 12.05 1.32 3.97
C ALA A 17 12.84 0.02 3.76
N PRO A 18 13.88 -0.03 2.91
CA PRO A 18 14.77 -1.17 2.89
C PRO A 18 15.42 -1.30 4.27
N PHE A 19 15.56 -2.52 4.77
CA PHE A 19 16.51 -2.83 5.84
C PHE A 19 17.94 -2.67 5.29
N ALA A 20 18.38 -1.42 5.02
CA ALA A 20 19.73 -1.12 4.60
C ALA A 20 20.64 -1.18 5.83
N GLY A 21 21.38 -2.28 5.93
CA GLY A 21 22.41 -2.48 6.96
C GLY A 21 23.48 -1.39 6.90
N LEU A 22 23.61 -0.64 8.00
CA LEU A 22 24.85 0.05 8.33
C LEU A 22 25.90 -1.00 8.67
N ALA A 23 26.81 -1.26 7.72
CA ALA A 23 28.05 -1.96 8.00
C ALA A 23 28.82 -1.21 9.10
N GLY A 24 29.10 -1.88 10.22
CA GLY A 24 30.00 -1.35 11.25
C GLY A 24 29.48 -1.32 12.68
N ARG A 25 28.60 -2.25 13.10
CA ARG A 25 28.56 -2.70 14.49
C ARG A 25 27.83 -4.03 14.54
N ALA A 26 28.43 -5.03 15.18
CA ALA A 26 27.75 -6.27 15.51
C ALA A 26 26.60 -5.95 16.46
N MET A 27 25.43 -5.59 15.92
CA MET A 27 24.18 -5.67 16.65
C MET A 27 23.81 -7.14 16.67
N ALA A 28 23.68 -7.66 17.89
CA ALA A 28 23.06 -8.95 18.11
C ALA A 28 21.80 -9.03 17.26
N THR A 29 21.71 -10.06 16.41
CA THR A 29 20.47 -10.47 15.78
C THR A 29 19.48 -10.71 16.90
N ALA A 30 18.59 -9.73 17.13
CA ALA A 30 17.40 -9.97 17.92
C ALA A 30 16.69 -11.14 17.23
N PRO A 31 16.27 -12.18 17.98
CA PRO A 31 15.48 -13.23 17.38
C PRO A 31 14.27 -12.55 16.72
N ALA A 32 13.98 -12.92 15.47
CA ALA A 32 12.75 -12.53 14.82
C ALA A 32 11.63 -12.87 15.81
N ALA A 33 11.06 -11.83 16.43
CA ALA A 33 10.00 -12.01 17.41
C ALA A 33 8.90 -12.75 16.66
N GLU A 34 8.59 -13.95 17.14
CA GLU A 34 7.61 -14.84 16.55
C GLU A 34 6.30 -14.03 16.41
N ALA A 35 6.02 -13.63 15.18
CA ALA A 35 4.87 -12.79 14.88
C ALA A 35 3.63 -13.61 15.23
N ALA A 36 2.89 -13.18 16.26
CA ALA A 36 1.62 -13.82 16.57
C ALA A 36 0.76 -13.72 15.29
N PRO A 37 0.32 -14.85 14.71
CA PRO A 37 -0.52 -14.81 13.52
C PRO A 37 -1.79 -14.04 13.86
N ALA A 38 -2.15 -13.05 13.05
CA ALA A 38 -3.39 -12.33 13.18
C ALA A 38 -4.55 -13.29 12.84
N THR A 39 -5.04 -14.03 13.84
CA THR A 39 -6.14 -15.02 13.73
C THR A 39 -7.48 -14.39 13.30
N ASP A 40 -7.54 -13.08 13.12
CA ASP A 40 -8.76 -12.33 12.79
C ASP A 40 -8.84 -11.91 11.31
N ILE A 41 -7.76 -12.06 10.53
CA ILE A 41 -7.74 -11.63 9.12
C ILE A 41 -8.68 -12.47 8.27
N ASP A 42 -8.58 -13.80 8.37
CA ASP A 42 -9.44 -14.73 7.64
C ASP A 42 -10.91 -14.53 7.99
N ALA A 43 -11.22 -14.38 9.28
CA ALA A 43 -12.58 -14.12 9.76
C ALA A 43 -13.14 -12.78 9.27
N ALA A 44 -12.32 -11.73 9.26
CA ALA A 44 -12.71 -10.43 8.72
C ALA A 44 -12.96 -10.50 7.20
N LEU A 45 -12.12 -11.20 6.45
CA LEU A 45 -12.31 -11.41 5.01
C LEU A 45 -13.56 -12.22 4.71
N ASP A 46 -13.81 -13.29 5.46
CA ASP A 46 -15.03 -14.11 5.34
C ASP A 46 -16.28 -13.25 5.58
N ALA A 47 -16.26 -12.36 6.57
CA ALA A 47 -17.37 -11.46 6.85
C ALA A 47 -17.64 -10.48 5.70
N PHE A 48 -16.59 -9.94 5.06
CA PHE A 48 -16.76 -9.07 3.89
C PHE A 48 -17.22 -9.83 2.65
N LEU A 49 -16.75 -11.06 2.46
CA LEU A 49 -17.09 -11.90 1.31
C LEU A 49 -18.49 -12.55 1.43
N SER A 50 -19.08 -12.57 2.62
CA SER A 50 -20.45 -13.04 2.84
C SER A 50 -21.51 -12.19 2.12
N ALA A 51 -22.74 -12.69 2.06
CA ALA A 51 -23.88 -11.95 1.51
C ALA A 51 -24.21 -10.71 2.36
N GLU A 52 -24.08 -10.80 3.69
CA GLU A 52 -24.27 -9.69 4.62
C GLU A 52 -23.17 -8.63 4.45
N GLY A 53 -21.96 -9.04 4.04
CA GLY A 53 -20.83 -8.15 3.77
C GLY A 53 -21.12 -7.08 2.72
N ASP A 54 -22.10 -7.29 1.82
CA ASP A 54 -22.52 -6.28 0.85
C ASP A 54 -23.03 -4.99 1.51
N GLN A 55 -23.61 -5.09 2.71
CA GLN A 55 -24.10 -3.93 3.46
C GLN A 55 -22.95 -3.12 4.09
N LEU A 56 -21.75 -3.70 4.18
CA LEU A 56 -20.59 -3.10 4.83
C LEU A 56 -19.75 -2.26 3.87
N ILE A 57 -19.82 -2.53 2.56
CA ILE A 57 -18.94 -1.92 1.55
C ILE A 57 -19.72 -0.98 0.61
N LEU A 58 -18.98 -0.13 -0.09
CA LEU A 58 -19.52 0.77 -1.09
C LEU A 58 -19.71 0.06 -2.43
N LEU A 59 -20.79 0.40 -3.13
CA LEU A 59 -21.10 -0.10 -4.46
C LEU A 59 -20.97 -1.64 -4.58
N PRO A 60 -21.54 -2.45 -3.67
CA PRO A 60 -21.37 -3.92 -3.67
C PRO A 60 -21.79 -4.54 -5.01
N ASN A 61 -22.85 -4.01 -5.65
CA ASN A 61 -23.32 -4.44 -6.97
C ASN A 61 -22.32 -4.22 -8.12
N ARG A 62 -21.21 -3.51 -7.88
CA ARG A 62 -20.14 -3.30 -8.86
C ARG A 62 -18.95 -4.23 -8.65
N LEU A 63 -18.92 -4.97 -7.53
CA LEU A 63 -17.92 -5.97 -7.19
C LEU A 63 -18.46 -7.37 -7.50
N ASP A 64 -17.80 -8.09 -8.38
CA ASP A 64 -18.11 -9.48 -8.69
C ASP A 64 -17.34 -10.41 -7.76
N LYS A 65 -17.90 -10.65 -6.57
CA LYS A 65 -17.31 -11.52 -5.53
C LYS A 65 -17.03 -12.95 -6.03
N SER A 66 -17.70 -13.42 -7.08
CA SER A 66 -17.46 -14.75 -7.65
C SER A 66 -16.09 -14.90 -8.33
N LYS A 67 -15.43 -13.78 -8.65
CA LYS A 67 -14.08 -13.73 -9.21
C LYS A 67 -12.99 -13.55 -8.16
N LEU A 68 -13.36 -13.44 -6.89
CA LEU A 68 -12.43 -13.22 -5.80
C LEU A 68 -11.95 -14.56 -5.25
N ASP A 69 -10.89 -15.10 -5.83
CA ASP A 69 -10.30 -16.40 -5.49
C ASP A 69 -8.89 -16.31 -4.88
N PHE A 70 -8.46 -15.09 -4.52
CA PHE A 70 -7.16 -14.75 -3.96
C PHE A 70 -5.97 -14.99 -4.92
N SER A 71 -6.22 -15.10 -6.22
CA SER A 71 -5.18 -15.07 -7.25
C SER A 71 -4.70 -13.64 -7.54
N MET A 72 -3.56 -13.47 -8.20
CA MET A 72 -3.16 -12.14 -8.73
C MET A 72 -4.24 -11.54 -9.63
N ASP A 73 -4.78 -12.33 -10.54
CA ASP A 73 -5.74 -11.86 -11.54
C ASP A 73 -7.03 -11.31 -10.90
N SER A 74 -7.43 -11.86 -9.74
CA SER A 74 -8.59 -11.38 -8.98
C SER A 74 -8.45 -9.92 -8.54
N LEU A 75 -7.22 -9.39 -8.40
CA LEU A 75 -7.00 -7.98 -8.06
C LEU A 75 -7.45 -7.01 -9.15
N HIS A 76 -7.58 -7.45 -10.41
CA HIS A 76 -8.18 -6.62 -11.45
C HIS A 76 -9.64 -6.30 -11.17
N GLU A 77 -10.37 -7.23 -10.54
CA GLU A 77 -11.76 -7.04 -10.14
C GLU A 77 -11.85 -6.03 -8.99
N ILE A 78 -10.96 -6.11 -8.00
CA ILE A 78 -10.83 -5.11 -6.93
C ILE A 78 -10.45 -3.74 -7.52
N ASP A 79 -9.47 -3.66 -8.41
CA ASP A 79 -9.04 -2.41 -9.06
C ASP A 79 -10.16 -1.73 -9.84
N ARG A 80 -10.99 -2.53 -10.54
CA ARG A 80 -12.16 -2.08 -11.27
C ARG A 80 -13.22 -1.54 -10.33
N TRP A 81 -13.48 -2.24 -9.23
CA TRP A 81 -14.44 -1.84 -8.21
C TRP A 81 -14.00 -0.54 -7.49
N LEU A 82 -12.75 -0.45 -7.05
CA LEU A 82 -12.20 0.76 -6.42
C LEU A 82 -12.18 1.96 -7.39
N GLN A 83 -11.96 1.72 -8.69
CA GLN A 83 -12.07 2.78 -9.70
C GLN A 83 -13.52 3.30 -9.82
N ALA A 84 -14.53 2.45 -9.66
CA ALA A 84 -15.92 2.89 -9.63
C ALA A 84 -16.20 3.75 -8.39
N ILE A 85 -15.68 3.36 -7.22
CA ILE A 85 -15.76 4.15 -5.98
C ILE A 85 -15.06 5.51 -6.18
N HIS A 86 -13.84 5.54 -6.71
CA HIS A 86 -13.12 6.77 -7.04
C HIS A 86 -13.93 7.69 -7.96
N THR A 87 -14.55 7.12 -8.99
CA THR A 87 -15.33 7.88 -9.97
C THR A 87 -16.55 8.53 -9.32
N VAL A 88 -17.31 7.78 -8.51
CA VAL A 88 -18.46 8.32 -7.76
C VAL A 88 -18.00 9.38 -6.76
N ASN A 89 -16.93 9.12 -6.02
CA ASN A 89 -16.34 10.07 -5.08
C ASN A 89 -15.98 11.41 -5.76
N ARG A 90 -15.41 11.36 -6.97
CA ARG A 90 -15.09 12.55 -7.75
C ARG A 90 -16.32 13.30 -8.28
N LEU A 91 -17.41 12.60 -8.59
CA LEU A 91 -18.63 13.20 -9.13
C LEU A 91 -19.49 13.84 -8.03
N ASP A 92 -19.52 13.23 -6.84
CA ASP A 92 -20.29 13.72 -5.68
C ASP A 92 -19.55 14.84 -4.94
N ALA A 93 -18.25 14.94 -5.14
CA ALA A 93 -17.43 16.03 -4.67
C ALA A 93 -17.72 17.33 -5.43
N GLY A 94 -18.64 18.14 -4.91
CA GLY A 94 -18.73 19.56 -5.29
C GLY A 94 -17.39 20.28 -5.08
N ASP A 95 -17.20 21.41 -5.76
CA ASP A 95 -15.97 22.22 -5.77
C ASP A 95 -15.31 22.30 -4.37
N GLY A 96 -14.23 21.53 -4.18
CA GLY A 96 -13.40 21.56 -2.97
C GLY A 96 -13.57 20.43 -1.95
N LYS A 97 -14.44 19.42 -2.17
CA LYS A 97 -14.66 18.29 -1.24
C LYS A 97 -14.34 16.89 -1.81
N ALA A 98 -13.48 16.81 -2.82
CA ALA A 98 -13.05 15.54 -3.40
C ALA A 98 -12.34 14.69 -2.35
N GLY A 99 -13.01 13.65 -1.84
CA GLY A 99 -12.45 12.72 -0.85
C GLY A 99 -13.26 12.52 0.42
N GLU A 100 -14.09 13.47 0.86
CA GLU A 100 -14.70 13.42 2.20
C GLU A 100 -16.05 12.69 2.27
N ILE A 101 -16.71 12.45 1.13
CA ILE A 101 -18.05 11.83 1.12
C ILE A 101 -18.02 10.34 1.46
N LEU A 102 -16.88 9.67 1.32
CA LEU A 102 -16.77 8.23 1.51
C LEU A 102 -16.89 7.78 2.98
N THR A 103 -16.77 8.68 3.95
CA THR A 103 -16.68 8.33 5.38
C THR A 103 -17.94 8.66 6.19
N ILE A 104 -19.00 9.18 5.56
CA ILE A 104 -20.18 9.70 6.28
C ILE A 104 -20.88 8.64 7.14
N ASP A 105 -20.83 7.36 6.75
CA ASP A 105 -21.40 6.24 7.52
C ASP A 105 -20.46 5.04 7.69
N GLY A 106 -19.15 5.25 7.53
CA GLY A 106 -18.11 4.22 7.76
C GLY A 106 -17.98 3.16 6.66
N ARG A 107 -18.84 3.14 5.63
CA ARG A 107 -18.70 2.17 4.53
C ARG A 107 -17.47 2.40 3.66
N GLY A 108 -16.97 3.63 3.53
CA GLY A 108 -15.69 3.90 2.87
C GLY A 108 -14.54 3.24 3.59
N ASP A 109 -14.50 3.35 4.91
CA ASP A 109 -13.49 2.75 5.78
C ASP A 109 -13.48 1.23 5.63
N ASN A 110 -14.67 0.62 5.66
CA ASN A 110 -14.84 -0.81 5.41
C ASN A 110 -14.40 -1.23 4.00
N SER A 111 -14.64 -0.41 2.98
CA SER A 111 -14.23 -0.71 1.61
C SER A 111 -12.71 -0.68 1.46
N ILE A 112 -12.05 0.28 2.11
CA ILE A 112 -10.59 0.38 2.19
C ILE A 112 -10.03 -0.83 2.95
N MET A 113 -10.61 -1.15 4.10
CA MET A 113 -10.21 -2.29 4.92
C MET A 113 -10.31 -3.59 4.12
N PHE A 114 -11.47 -3.87 3.53
CA PHE A 114 -11.68 -5.07 2.72
C PHE A 114 -10.68 -5.17 1.58
N ALA A 115 -10.50 -4.11 0.79
CA ALA A 115 -9.55 -4.10 -0.31
C ALA A 115 -8.09 -4.29 0.15
N GLY A 116 -7.70 -3.67 1.26
CA GLY A 116 -6.36 -3.81 1.84
C GLY A 116 -6.10 -5.21 2.36
N LEU A 117 -7.03 -5.78 3.14
CA LEU A 117 -6.94 -7.16 3.62
C LEU A 117 -6.87 -8.15 2.45
N TYR A 118 -7.71 -7.96 1.43
CA TYR A 118 -7.74 -8.82 0.26
C TYR A 118 -6.42 -8.76 -0.51
N LEU A 119 -5.91 -7.55 -0.76
CA LEU A 119 -4.59 -7.34 -1.35
C LEU A 119 -3.50 -8.07 -0.55
N GLY A 120 -3.52 -7.91 0.77
CA GLY A 120 -2.49 -8.52 1.59
C GLY A 120 -2.53 -10.05 1.59
N GLU A 121 -3.72 -10.67 1.62
CA GLU A 121 -3.83 -12.12 1.48
C GLU A 121 -3.40 -12.60 0.09
N VAL A 122 -3.76 -11.88 -0.97
CA VAL A 122 -3.29 -12.18 -2.33
C VAL A 122 -1.76 -12.14 -2.40
N VAL A 123 -1.11 -11.14 -1.81
CA VAL A 123 0.36 -11.08 -1.72
C VAL A 123 0.90 -12.27 -0.91
N ARG A 124 0.33 -12.54 0.26
CA ARG A 124 0.80 -13.59 1.18
C ARG A 124 0.75 -14.98 0.54
N LEU A 125 -0.27 -15.25 -0.27
CA LEU A 125 -0.50 -16.57 -0.87
C LEU A 125 0.29 -16.79 -2.17
N ASN A 126 0.75 -15.72 -2.84
CA ASN A 126 1.30 -15.80 -4.20
C ASN A 126 2.71 -15.23 -4.34
N ALA A 127 3.21 -14.48 -3.36
CA ALA A 127 4.56 -13.93 -3.40
C ALA A 127 5.64 -15.01 -3.20
N HIS A 128 6.84 -14.75 -3.72
CA HIS A 128 8.02 -15.58 -3.46
C HIS A 128 8.63 -15.36 -2.08
N GLN A 129 8.17 -14.34 -1.36
CA GLN A 129 8.64 -13.99 -0.02
C GLN A 129 7.63 -14.42 1.04
N ASP A 130 8.14 -14.77 2.22
CA ASP A 130 7.31 -15.08 3.38
C ASP A 130 6.78 -13.78 4.00
N TRP A 131 5.60 -13.37 3.57
CA TRP A 131 4.87 -12.25 4.15
C TRP A 131 4.03 -12.72 5.34
N MET A 132 3.98 -11.90 6.40
CA MET A 132 3.18 -12.16 7.59
C MET A 132 2.42 -10.90 8.00
N TRP A 133 1.16 -11.09 8.40
CA TRP A 133 0.39 -10.01 9.00
C TRP A 133 0.89 -9.69 10.41
N GLN A 134 0.93 -8.40 10.72
CA GLN A 134 1.13 -7.89 12.07
C GLN A 134 0.19 -6.72 12.35
N PRO A 135 -0.33 -6.57 13.58
CA PRO A 135 -1.03 -5.35 13.98
C PRO A 135 -0.11 -4.14 13.83
N PHE A 136 -0.60 -3.05 13.22
CA PHE A 136 0.20 -1.86 12.93
C PHE A 136 0.84 -1.26 14.18
N ASP A 137 0.07 -1.11 15.26
CA ASP A 137 0.57 -0.52 16.50
C ASP A 137 1.67 -1.36 17.14
N ALA A 138 1.53 -2.69 17.12
CA ALA A 138 2.55 -3.61 17.61
C ALA A 138 3.82 -3.53 16.76
N PHE A 139 3.68 -3.49 15.43
CA PHE A 139 4.80 -3.33 14.51
C PHE A 139 5.56 -2.02 14.78
N VAL A 140 4.84 -0.89 14.85
CA VAL A 140 5.45 0.43 15.07
C VAL A 140 6.11 0.54 16.44
N ALA A 141 5.51 -0.03 17.49
CA ALA A 141 6.11 -0.06 18.82
C ALA A 141 7.45 -0.82 18.84
N ASN A 142 7.54 -1.92 18.08
CA ASN A 142 8.76 -2.73 17.98
C ASN A 142 9.77 -2.19 16.96
N ASN A 143 9.34 -1.29 16.06
CA ASN A 143 10.15 -0.74 14.97
C ASN A 143 10.09 0.79 14.94
N PRO A 144 10.56 1.50 15.99
CA PRO A 144 10.40 2.95 16.12
C PRO A 144 11.04 3.76 14.98
N GLY A 145 12.06 3.22 14.31
CA GLY A 145 12.66 3.84 13.11
C GLY A 145 11.70 3.94 11.92
N HIS A 146 10.67 3.09 11.86
CA HIS A 146 9.62 3.11 10.83
C HIS A 146 8.43 3.97 11.23
N ALA A 147 8.30 4.32 12.52
CA ALA A 147 7.17 5.05 13.06
C ALA A 147 6.96 6.40 12.36
N GLN A 148 8.03 7.14 12.09
CA GLN A 148 7.93 8.47 11.50
C GLN A 148 7.52 8.43 10.03
N ALA A 149 8.01 7.45 9.26
CA ALA A 149 7.63 7.27 7.86
C ALA A 149 6.18 6.79 7.72
N LEU A 150 5.77 5.84 8.56
CA LEU A 150 4.44 5.22 8.46
C LEU A 150 3.32 6.06 9.10
N ARG A 151 3.58 6.76 10.22
CA ARG A 151 2.58 7.65 10.85
C ARG A 151 2.37 8.97 10.09
N GLY A 152 3.27 9.30 9.16
CA GLY A 152 3.13 10.46 8.28
C GLY A 152 2.19 10.20 7.09
N GLU A 153 1.85 8.93 6.83
CA GLU A 153 0.84 8.57 5.83
C GLU A 153 -0.58 8.72 6.40
N ALA A 154 -1.59 8.78 5.54
CA ALA A 154 -2.99 8.85 5.97
C ALA A 154 -3.30 7.57 6.78
N GLY A 155 -3.37 7.70 8.11
CA GLY A 155 -3.29 6.60 9.09
C GLY A 155 -4.48 5.64 9.09
N PHE A 156 -4.61 4.84 8.04
CA PHE A 156 -5.69 3.87 7.85
C PHE A 156 -5.27 2.42 8.13
N ASP A 157 -3.98 2.17 8.38
CA ASP A 157 -3.47 0.82 8.54
C ASP A 157 -3.74 0.28 9.95
N THR A 158 -4.65 -0.68 10.07
CA THR A 158 -4.83 -1.50 11.28
C THR A 158 -3.83 -2.65 11.33
N TYR A 159 -3.41 -3.14 10.16
CA TYR A 159 -2.45 -4.21 9.98
C TYR A 159 -1.41 -3.82 8.92
N VAL A 160 -0.25 -4.43 9.00
CA VAL A 160 0.81 -4.35 7.99
C VAL A 160 1.23 -5.75 7.57
N LEU A 161 1.74 -5.86 6.35
CA LEU A 161 2.45 -7.05 5.89
C LEU A 161 3.94 -6.86 6.13
N VAL A 162 4.58 -7.84 6.75
CA VAL A 162 6.01 -7.82 7.06
C VAL A 162 6.67 -9.04 6.42
N SER A 163 7.76 -8.82 5.71
CA SER A 163 8.67 -9.86 5.24
C SER A 163 10.09 -9.56 5.73
N PRO A 164 11.04 -10.50 5.57
CA PRO A 164 12.46 -10.21 5.83
C PRO A 164 13.03 -9.03 5.01
N GLN A 165 12.39 -8.67 3.89
CA GLN A 165 12.90 -7.64 2.97
C GLN A 165 12.20 -6.28 3.11
N GLY A 166 11.08 -6.21 3.83
CA GLY A 166 10.37 -4.95 3.99
C GLY A 166 9.02 -5.05 4.70
N VAL A 167 8.33 -3.91 4.69
CA VAL A 167 6.99 -3.74 5.21
C VAL A 167 6.11 -3.14 4.11
N ALA A 168 4.87 -3.59 4.04
CA ALA A 168 3.85 -3.05 3.15
C ALA A 168 2.61 -2.62 3.95
N THR A 169 1.91 -1.61 3.44
CA THR A 169 0.68 -1.02 4.00
C THR A 169 -0.48 -1.21 3.02
N PRO A 170 -1.13 -2.40 3.01
CA PRO A 170 -2.15 -2.70 2.01
C PRO A 170 -3.38 -1.78 2.08
N MET A 171 -3.82 -1.38 3.28
CA MET A 171 -4.99 -0.50 3.44
C MET A 171 -4.68 0.92 2.94
N ASN A 172 -3.51 1.45 3.25
CA ASN A 172 -3.08 2.72 2.67
C ASN A 172 -2.94 2.65 1.14
N SER A 173 -2.53 1.52 0.57
CA SER A 173 -2.52 1.31 -0.89
C SER A 173 -3.94 1.37 -1.48
N ALA A 174 -4.91 0.71 -0.84
CA ALA A 174 -6.32 0.79 -1.22
C ALA A 174 -6.90 2.21 -1.08
N LEU A 175 -6.53 2.94 -0.02
CA LEU A 175 -6.91 4.34 0.16
C LEU A 175 -6.35 5.20 -0.98
N LYS A 176 -5.05 5.08 -1.29
CA LYS A 176 -4.41 5.79 -2.40
C LYS A 176 -5.10 5.50 -3.73
N ARG A 177 -5.49 4.24 -4.01
CA ARG A 177 -6.30 3.87 -5.18
C ARG A 177 -7.62 4.63 -5.25
N ILE A 178 -8.35 4.71 -4.14
CA ILE A 178 -9.64 5.41 -4.07
C ILE A 178 -9.46 6.92 -4.25
N LEU A 179 -8.40 7.51 -3.72
CA LEU A 179 -8.16 8.96 -3.79
C LEU A 179 -7.60 9.39 -5.15
N ASN A 180 -6.63 8.65 -5.68
CA ASN A 180 -5.85 9.04 -6.87
C ASN A 180 -6.30 8.35 -8.16
N GLY A 181 -7.11 7.29 -8.07
CA GLY A 181 -7.62 6.55 -9.23
C GLY A 181 -6.57 5.63 -9.86
N GLN A 182 -6.41 5.70 -11.19
CA GLN A 182 -5.68 4.70 -11.97
C GLN A 182 -4.19 4.53 -11.59
N ILE A 183 -3.58 5.53 -10.95
CA ILE A 183 -2.14 5.56 -10.66
C ILE A 183 -1.73 4.48 -9.65
N ASP A 184 -2.61 4.10 -8.73
CA ASP A 184 -2.27 3.23 -7.59
C ASP A 184 -2.95 1.85 -7.69
N SER A 185 -2.80 1.15 -8.83
CA SER A 185 -3.38 -0.19 -9.03
C SER A 185 -2.90 -1.20 -7.97
N LEU A 186 -3.85 -1.90 -7.35
CA LEU A 186 -3.53 -2.93 -6.35
C LEU A 186 -2.90 -4.17 -6.99
N HIS A 187 -3.30 -4.53 -8.21
CA HIS A 187 -2.62 -5.58 -8.98
C HIS A 187 -1.15 -5.23 -9.20
N TYR A 188 -0.84 -3.99 -9.58
CA TYR A 188 0.54 -3.54 -9.76
C TYR A 188 1.33 -3.60 -8.44
N VAL A 189 0.74 -3.13 -7.33
CA VAL A 189 1.34 -3.22 -6.00
C VAL A 189 1.63 -4.69 -5.63
N ALA A 190 0.69 -5.61 -5.85
CA ALA A 190 0.90 -7.02 -5.55
C ALA A 190 2.02 -7.64 -6.39
N THR A 191 2.06 -7.33 -7.70
CA THR A 191 3.14 -7.78 -8.60
C THR A 191 4.51 -7.27 -8.15
N PHE A 192 4.56 -6.03 -7.64
CA PHE A 192 5.80 -5.49 -7.11
C PHE A 192 6.23 -6.20 -5.81
N LEU A 193 5.29 -6.53 -4.93
CA LEU A 193 5.55 -7.19 -3.65
C LEU A 193 5.78 -8.71 -3.78
N SER A 194 5.41 -9.32 -4.91
CA SER A 194 5.57 -10.75 -5.14
C SER A 194 7.02 -11.15 -5.43
N GLU A 195 7.80 -10.23 -6.00
CA GLU A 195 9.20 -10.47 -6.36
C GLU A 195 10.14 -10.10 -5.22
N PRO A 196 11.21 -10.86 -4.98
CA PRO A 196 12.28 -10.44 -4.10
C PRO A 196 12.93 -9.16 -4.62
N VAL A 197 13.30 -8.26 -3.71
CA VAL A 197 14.10 -7.09 -4.07
C VAL A 197 15.48 -7.57 -4.48
N ASP A 198 15.80 -7.43 -5.77
CA ASP A 198 17.16 -7.63 -6.25
C ASP A 198 18.05 -6.48 -5.78
N LEU A 199 18.61 -6.63 -4.59
CA LEU A 199 19.54 -5.67 -3.99
C LEU A 199 20.77 -5.45 -4.88
N SER A 200 21.19 -6.46 -5.64
CA SER A 200 22.34 -6.32 -6.55
C SER A 200 22.01 -5.41 -7.72
N LYS A 201 20.79 -5.49 -8.27
CA LYS A 201 20.28 -4.57 -9.30
C LYS A 201 19.98 -3.18 -8.74
N ALA A 202 19.41 -3.09 -7.54
CA ALA A 202 19.12 -1.82 -6.87
C ALA A 202 20.41 -1.04 -6.53
N LEU A 203 21.47 -1.76 -6.16
CA LEU A 203 22.79 -1.18 -5.83
C LEU A 203 23.71 -1.03 -7.05
N SER A 204 23.46 -1.76 -8.14
CA SER A 204 24.20 -1.63 -9.41
C SER A 204 23.57 -0.65 -10.39
N GLY A 205 22.47 0.00 -10.00
CA GLY A 205 21.82 1.05 -10.76
C GLY A 205 22.80 2.15 -11.15
N GLN A 206 23.04 2.24 -12.46
CA GLN A 206 23.69 3.32 -13.21
C GLN A 206 23.04 4.72 -13.00
N ASP A 207 22.11 4.86 -12.05
CA ASP A 207 21.48 6.11 -11.61
C ASP A 207 22.23 6.79 -10.45
N PHE A 208 23.22 6.11 -9.86
CA PHE A 208 24.30 6.77 -9.12
C PHE A 208 25.47 7.05 -10.08
N ALA A 209 25.19 7.67 -11.23
CA ALA A 209 26.23 8.52 -11.79
C ALA A 209 26.58 9.50 -10.66
N PRO A 210 27.82 9.52 -10.15
CA PRO A 210 28.21 10.63 -9.30
C PRO A 210 27.84 11.87 -10.10
N LEU A 211 27.22 12.87 -9.46
CA LEU A 211 27.26 14.22 -9.97
C LEU A 211 28.75 14.53 -10.11
N THR A 212 29.32 14.24 -11.28
CA THR A 212 30.68 14.59 -11.62
C THR A 212 30.73 16.07 -11.39
N GLU A 213 31.57 16.45 -10.43
CA GLU A 213 31.92 17.83 -10.14
C GLU A 213 32.05 18.56 -11.46
N ASP A 214 31.19 19.55 -11.68
CA ASP A 214 31.27 20.42 -12.83
C ASP A 214 32.61 21.16 -12.76
N PRO A 215 33.60 20.90 -13.64
CA PRO A 215 34.86 21.62 -13.62
C PRO A 215 34.68 22.93 -14.39
N ALA A 216 33.79 23.81 -13.91
CA ALA A 216 33.54 25.10 -14.52
C ALA A 216 32.99 26.14 -13.54
N LEU A 217 33.77 26.47 -12.50
CA LEU A 217 33.68 27.81 -11.90
C LEU A 217 34.97 28.57 -12.21
N PRO A 218 34.94 29.62 -13.06
CA PRO A 218 36.04 30.56 -13.11
C PRO A 218 36.04 31.37 -11.81
N SER A 219 37.18 31.34 -11.13
CA SER A 219 37.50 32.22 -10.01
C SER A 219 37.41 33.70 -10.43
N ASN A 220 36.63 34.47 -9.68
CA ASN A 220 36.75 35.92 -9.52
C ASN A 220 36.52 36.28 -8.05
#